data_AF-A0A5J4QLG4-F1
#
_entry.id   AF-A0A5J4QLG4-F1
#
_cell.length_a   1.000
_cell.length_b   1.000
_cell.length_c   1.000
_cell.angle_alpha   90.00
_cell.angle_beta   90.00
_cell.angle_gamma   90.00
#
_symmetry.space_group_name_H-M   'P 1'
#
loop_
_entity.id
_entity.type
_entity.pdbx_description
1 polymer ?
#
loop_
_entity_poly.entity_id
_entity_poly.type
_entity_poly.pdbx_seq_one_letter_code
_entity_poly.pdbx_strand_id
1 'polypeptide(L)'
;DSISVGKKLNEIADKARTHGLSEPIGSLYGFTLLAKSETTVKDGFDLVQNRFFIKGEGEILYNYNHGHMAADPKTAAVNFLNAFDTMPALLEKYKADNEKLMKDVPTLKAIVEDVWKKEDELKGLKGEMTEMERKIEASLKPIEQNVGIMADIPKEEAEPLQMPDRLQAVKEVMRERLIIGRPAAGVSERKGIKI
;
A
#
# COMPACT_ATOMS: atom_id res chain seq x y z
N ASP A 1 -20.24 45.56 -5.34
CA ASP A 1 -19.64 45.86 -6.65
C ASP A 1 -18.85 44.64 -7.13
N SER A 2 -18.91 44.29 -8.41
CA SER A 2 -18.27 43.08 -8.92
C SER A 2 -16.73 43.18 -8.90
N ILE A 3 -16.19 44.37 -9.16
CA ILE A 3 -14.75 44.61 -9.17
C ILE A 3 -14.16 44.45 -7.75
N SER A 4 -14.83 44.95 -6.72
CA SER A 4 -14.37 44.78 -5.33
C SER A 4 -14.32 43.32 -4.90
N VAL A 5 -15.33 42.52 -5.30
CA VAL A 5 -15.37 41.07 -5.02
C VAL A 5 -14.22 40.37 -5.74
N GLY A 6 -14.04 40.64 -7.04
CA GLY A 6 -12.93 40.10 -7.81
C GLY A 6 -11.56 40.37 -7.19
N LYS A 7 -11.30 41.63 -6.81
CA LYS A 7 -10.05 41.99 -6.12
C LYS A 7 -9.86 41.21 -4.82
N LYS A 8 -10.92 40.99 -4.05
CA LYS A 8 -10.83 40.19 -2.83
C LYS A 8 -10.52 38.72 -3.13
N LEU A 9 -11.10 38.16 -4.18
CA LEU A 9 -10.80 36.81 -4.64
C LEU A 9 -9.36 36.68 -5.13
N ASN A 10 -8.84 37.68 -5.84
CA ASN A 10 -7.42 37.73 -6.21
C ASN A 10 -6.51 37.78 -4.99
N GLU A 11 -6.84 38.60 -4.00
CA GLU A 11 -6.08 38.64 -2.74
C GLU A 11 -6.05 37.26 -2.04
N ILE A 12 -7.19 36.57 -1.98
CA ILE A 12 -7.26 35.22 -1.43
C ILE A 12 -6.43 34.26 -2.28
N ALA A 13 -6.49 34.37 -3.60
CA ALA A 13 -5.73 33.52 -4.52
C ALA A 13 -4.21 33.62 -4.27
N ASP A 14 -3.72 34.81 -3.94
CA ASP A 14 -2.29 35.03 -3.68
C ASP A 14 -1.89 34.63 -2.25
N LYS A 15 -2.73 34.97 -1.25
CA LYS A 15 -2.33 34.94 0.17
C LYS A 15 -2.83 33.73 0.95
N ALA A 16 -3.91 33.06 0.54
CA ALA A 16 -4.48 31.97 1.33
C ALA A 16 -3.50 30.79 1.42
N ARG A 17 -3.41 30.20 2.62
CA ARG A 17 -2.55 29.05 2.91
C ARG A 17 -3.32 28.07 3.79
N THR A 18 -4.09 27.19 3.14
CA THR A 18 -5.01 26.26 3.81
C THR A 18 -4.38 24.89 4.07
N HIS A 19 -3.09 24.70 3.72
CA HIS A 19 -2.34 23.46 3.94
C HIS A 19 -3.03 22.21 3.37
N GLY A 20 -3.72 22.36 2.24
CA GLY A 20 -4.44 21.27 1.57
C GLY A 20 -5.88 21.06 2.03
N LEU A 21 -6.35 21.76 3.06
CA LEU A 21 -7.74 21.70 3.50
C LEU A 21 -8.61 22.69 2.72
N SER A 22 -9.85 22.31 2.40
CA SER A 22 -10.80 23.21 1.75
C SER A 22 -11.45 24.11 2.81
N GLU A 23 -11.21 25.41 2.72
CA GLU A 23 -11.74 26.40 3.68
C GLU A 23 -12.88 27.23 3.05
N PRO A 24 -13.98 27.49 3.79
CA PRO A 24 -15.08 28.31 3.31
C PRO A 24 -14.67 29.79 3.26
N ILE A 25 -14.88 30.42 2.11
CA ILE A 25 -14.59 31.84 1.88
C ILE A 25 -15.86 32.68 1.63
N GLY A 26 -17.01 32.03 1.45
CA GLY A 26 -18.28 32.72 1.23
C GLY A 26 -19.39 31.78 0.77
N SER A 27 -20.50 32.36 0.32
CA SER A 27 -21.62 31.62 -0.26
C SER A 27 -22.24 32.38 -1.43
N LEU A 28 -22.83 31.65 -2.37
CA LEU A 28 -23.51 32.17 -3.55
C LEU A 28 -24.68 31.26 -3.93
N TYR A 29 -25.90 31.80 -3.98
CA TYR A 29 -27.13 31.05 -4.31
C TYR A 29 -27.31 29.75 -3.51
N GLY A 30 -26.96 29.76 -2.22
CA GLY A 30 -27.04 28.58 -1.34
C GLY A 30 -25.87 27.60 -1.47
N PHE A 31 -24.92 27.84 -2.37
CA PHE A 31 -23.69 27.08 -2.45
C PHE A 31 -22.58 27.70 -1.59
N THR A 32 -21.74 26.86 -0.99
CA THR A 32 -20.55 27.27 -0.26
C THR A 32 -19.39 27.44 -1.23
N LEU A 33 -18.71 28.58 -1.16
CA LEU A 33 -17.48 28.87 -1.91
C LEU A 33 -16.29 28.46 -1.07
N LEU A 34 -15.39 27.68 -1.64
CA LEU A 34 -14.25 27.09 -0.96
C LEU A 34 -12.94 27.52 -1.63
N ALA A 35 -11.89 27.71 -0.84
CA ALA A 35 -10.52 27.85 -1.31
C ALA A 35 -9.64 26.75 -0.71
N LYS A 36 -8.72 26.20 -1.50
CA LYS A 36 -7.77 25.18 -1.08
C LYS A 36 -6.39 25.49 -1.66
N SER A 37 -5.36 25.52 -0.83
CA SER A 37 -3.98 25.60 -1.27
C SER A 37 -3.46 24.24 -1.70
N GLU A 38 -2.92 24.18 -2.91
CA GLU A 38 -2.22 23.02 -3.46
C GLU A 38 -0.74 23.37 -3.65
N THR A 39 0.13 22.56 -3.06
CA THR A 39 1.58 22.70 -3.26
C THR A 39 2.00 21.76 -4.38
N THR A 40 2.59 22.32 -5.42
CA THR A 40 3.16 21.58 -6.55
C THR A 40 4.66 21.85 -6.63
N VAL A 41 5.47 20.82 -6.86
CA VAL A 41 6.91 21.01 -7.07
C VAL A 41 7.14 21.36 -8.53
N LYS A 42 7.72 22.53 -8.80
CA LYS A 42 8.14 22.95 -10.14
C LYS A 42 9.59 23.43 -10.08
N ASP A 43 10.44 22.86 -10.94
CA ASP A 43 11.86 23.19 -11.03
C ASP A 43 12.63 23.02 -9.71
N GLY A 44 12.21 22.07 -8.87
CA GLY A 44 12.79 21.83 -7.54
C GLY A 44 12.32 22.79 -6.45
N PHE A 45 11.38 23.69 -6.75
CA PHE A 45 10.78 24.61 -5.80
C PHE A 45 9.31 24.27 -5.53
N ASP A 46 8.90 24.45 -4.28
CA ASP A 46 7.50 24.34 -3.88
C ASP A 46 6.71 25.56 -4.31
N LEU A 47 5.82 25.38 -5.29
CA LEU A 47 4.86 26.38 -5.73
C LEU A 47 3.51 26.13 -5.07
N VAL A 48 3.06 27.05 -4.23
CA VAL A 48 1.72 27.02 -3.62
C VAL A 48 0.74 27.78 -4.51
N GLN A 49 -0.31 27.11 -4.97
CA GLN A 49 -1.39 27.69 -5.76
C GLN A 49 -2.73 27.47 -5.07
N ASN A 50 -3.58 28.50 -5.04
CA ASN A 50 -4.92 28.37 -4.50
C ASN A 50 -5.93 27.97 -5.58
N ARG A 51 -6.72 26.94 -5.27
CA ARG A 51 -7.82 26.41 -6.07
C ARG A 51 -9.15 26.78 -5.43
N PHE A 52 -10.11 27.14 -6.27
CA PHE A 52 -11.43 27.57 -5.84
C PHE A 52 -12.50 26.59 -6.29
N PHE A 53 -13.43 26.29 -5.38
CA PHE A 53 -14.49 25.32 -5.58
C PHE A 53 -15.83 25.84 -5.10
N ILE A 54 -16.88 25.21 -5.59
CA ILE A 54 -18.25 25.39 -5.14
C ILE A 54 -18.75 24.05 -4.61
N LYS A 55 -19.40 24.06 -3.45
CA LYS A 55 -20.02 22.89 -2.84
C LYS A 55 -21.50 23.17 -2.57
N GLY A 56 -22.37 22.27 -3.01
CA GLY A 56 -23.81 22.28 -2.70
C GLY A 56 -24.09 21.58 -1.38
N GLU A 57 -25.27 20.97 -1.24
CA GLU A 57 -25.63 20.17 -0.07
C GLU A 57 -24.83 18.85 0.03
N GLY A 58 -24.41 18.31 -1.12
CA GLY A 58 -23.57 17.11 -1.18
C GLY A 58 -22.07 17.40 -1.10
N GLU A 59 -21.25 16.34 -1.19
CA GLU A 59 -19.78 16.41 -1.11
C GLU A 59 -19.07 16.70 -2.45
N ILE A 60 -19.83 16.93 -3.53
CA ILE A 60 -19.24 17.19 -4.85
C ILE A 60 -18.69 18.61 -4.90
N LEU A 61 -17.43 18.73 -5.32
CA LEU A 61 -16.74 19.99 -5.55
C LEU A 61 -16.74 20.33 -7.04
N TYR A 62 -17.35 21.45 -7.37
CA TYR A 62 -17.39 21.99 -8.72
C TYR A 62 -16.37 23.11 -8.88
N ASN A 63 -15.79 23.24 -10.06
CA ASN A 63 -14.86 24.32 -10.34
C ASN A 63 -14.96 24.77 -11.81
N TYR A 64 -14.35 25.91 -12.08
CA TYR A 64 -14.11 26.42 -13.41
C TYR A 64 -12.59 26.61 -13.60
N ASN A 65 -12.09 26.35 -14.80
CA ASN A 65 -10.66 26.47 -15.12
C ASN A 65 -9.74 25.76 -14.11
N HIS A 66 -10.09 24.53 -13.73
CA HIS A 66 -9.36 23.74 -12.73
C HIS A 66 -9.23 24.45 -11.36
N GLY A 67 -10.16 25.34 -11.03
CA GLY A 67 -10.15 26.14 -9.81
C GLY A 67 -9.18 27.32 -9.83
N HIS A 68 -8.57 27.66 -10.97
CA HIS A 68 -7.74 28.87 -11.06
C HIS A 68 -8.58 30.14 -11.11
N MET A 69 -8.24 31.11 -10.25
CA MET A 69 -8.85 32.44 -10.31
C MET A 69 -8.24 33.27 -11.45
N ALA A 70 -9.08 34.00 -12.19
CA ALA A 70 -8.61 34.93 -13.22
C ALA A 70 -7.91 36.14 -12.57
N ALA A 71 -6.87 36.70 -13.21
CA ALA A 71 -6.16 37.87 -12.70
C ALA A 71 -6.97 39.17 -12.82
N ASP A 72 -7.82 39.29 -13.84
CA ASP A 72 -8.71 40.44 -13.99
C ASP A 72 -9.87 40.36 -12.99
N PRO A 73 -10.11 41.40 -12.16
CA PRO A 73 -11.14 41.36 -11.12
C PRO A 73 -12.56 41.13 -11.64
N LYS A 74 -12.92 41.67 -12.82
CA LYS A 74 -14.27 41.47 -13.36
C LYS A 74 -14.49 40.00 -13.71
N THR A 75 -13.49 39.39 -14.32
CA THR A 75 -13.49 37.97 -14.68
C THR A 75 -13.45 37.08 -13.43
N ALA A 76 -12.65 37.44 -12.43
CA ALA A 76 -12.58 36.72 -11.16
C ALA A 76 -13.94 36.67 -10.44
N ALA A 77 -14.69 37.78 -10.47
CA ALA A 77 -16.00 37.86 -9.83
C ALA A 77 -17.05 36.92 -10.44
N VAL A 78 -16.93 36.60 -11.75
CA VAL A 78 -17.84 35.68 -12.44
C VAL A 78 -17.34 34.23 -12.45
N ASN A 79 -16.14 33.95 -11.93
CA ASN A 79 -15.53 32.62 -11.96
C ASN A 79 -16.42 31.53 -11.35
N PHE A 80 -17.07 31.85 -10.22
CA PHE A 80 -18.00 30.92 -9.57
C PHE A 80 -19.31 30.74 -10.34
N LEU A 81 -19.76 31.75 -11.07
CA LEU A 81 -20.93 31.58 -11.95
C LEU A 81 -20.62 30.58 -13.07
N ASN A 82 -19.44 30.69 -13.68
CA ASN A 82 -19.00 29.76 -14.72
C ASN A 82 -18.77 28.33 -14.20
N ALA A 83 -18.55 28.15 -12.90
CA ALA A 83 -18.44 26.82 -12.30
C ALA A 83 -19.80 26.11 -12.20
N PHE A 84 -20.92 26.82 -12.29
CA PHE A 84 -22.23 26.19 -12.39
C PHE A 84 -22.42 25.47 -13.73
N ASP A 85 -21.81 25.97 -14.80
CA ASP A 85 -21.90 25.37 -16.14
C ASP A 85 -21.20 24.00 -16.22
N THR A 86 -20.28 23.70 -15.29
CA THR A 86 -19.59 22.40 -15.25
C THR A 86 -20.40 21.33 -14.51
N MET A 87 -21.44 21.72 -13.76
CA MET A 87 -22.25 20.80 -12.96
C MET A 87 -22.97 19.73 -13.79
N PRO A 88 -23.64 20.05 -14.91
CA PRO A 88 -24.36 19.05 -15.70
C PRO A 88 -23.42 17.98 -16.27
N ALA A 89 -22.27 18.39 -16.81
CA ALA A 89 -21.28 17.48 -17.35
C ALA A 89 -20.70 16.55 -16.27
N LEU A 90 -20.40 17.10 -15.09
CA LEU A 90 -19.89 16.32 -13.97
C LEU A 90 -20.94 15.35 -13.41
N LEU A 91 -22.21 15.77 -13.38
CA LEU A 91 -23.33 14.91 -12.99
C LEU A 91 -23.46 13.70 -13.92
N GLU A 92 -23.43 13.92 -15.24
CA GLU A 92 -23.52 12.83 -16.21
C GLU A 92 -22.34 11.88 -16.10
N LYS A 93 -21.13 12.40 -15.90
CA LYS A 93 -19.96 11.57 -15.63
C LYS A 93 -20.16 10.67 -14.40
N TYR A 94 -20.57 11.25 -13.27
CA TYR A 94 -20.76 10.47 -12.05
C TYR A 94 -21.91 9.46 -12.15
N LYS A 95 -22.98 9.77 -12.89
CA LYS A 95 -24.02 8.77 -13.18
C LYS A 95 -23.47 7.59 -13.97
N ALA A 96 -22.70 7.85 -15.03
CA ALA A 96 -22.11 6.81 -15.85
C ALA A 96 -21.10 5.95 -15.07
N ASP A 97 -20.24 6.59 -14.27
CA ASP A 97 -19.28 5.90 -13.40
C ASP A 97 -20.00 5.04 -12.35
N ASN A 98 -21.06 5.57 -11.75
CA ASN A 98 -21.87 4.82 -10.78
C ASN A 98 -22.58 3.63 -11.43
N GLU A 99 -23.13 3.79 -12.64
CA GLU A 99 -23.75 2.68 -13.37
C GLU A 99 -22.74 1.56 -13.67
N LYS A 100 -21.51 1.93 -14.03
CA LYS A 100 -20.42 0.96 -14.24
C LYS A 100 -20.06 0.23 -12.95
N LEU A 101 -19.87 0.95 -11.85
CA LEU A 101 -19.52 0.36 -10.55
C LEU A 101 -20.64 -0.52 -10.00
N MET A 102 -21.90 -0.11 -10.16
CA MET A 102 -23.07 -0.87 -9.71
C MET A 102 -23.20 -2.23 -10.38
N LYS A 103 -22.63 -2.44 -11.58
CA LYS A 103 -22.58 -3.76 -12.24
C LYS A 103 -21.63 -4.73 -11.52
N ASP A 104 -20.58 -4.22 -10.90
CA ASP A 104 -19.56 -5.03 -10.22
C ASP A 104 -19.97 -5.38 -8.78
N VAL A 105 -20.83 -4.56 -8.15
CA VAL A 105 -21.27 -4.72 -6.76
C VAL A 105 -21.84 -6.13 -6.47
N PRO A 106 -22.77 -6.70 -7.26
CA PRO A 106 -23.32 -8.03 -6.97
C PRO A 106 -22.25 -9.13 -7.03
N THR A 107 -21.34 -9.05 -8.01
CA THR A 107 -20.25 -10.00 -8.18
C THR A 107 -19.29 -9.96 -7.00
N LEU A 108 -18.86 -8.75 -6.60
CA LEU A 108 -17.96 -8.59 -5.47
C LEU A 108 -18.62 -9.02 -4.15
N LYS A 109 -19.91 -8.71 -3.96
CA LYS A 109 -20.67 -9.16 -2.80
C LYS A 109 -20.75 -10.69 -2.73
N ALA A 110 -21.03 -11.35 -3.86
CA ALA A 110 -21.06 -12.81 -3.92
C ALA A 110 -19.69 -13.43 -3.56
N ILE A 111 -18.58 -12.84 -3.98
CA ILE A 111 -17.23 -13.32 -3.64
C ILE A 111 -16.94 -13.15 -2.14
N VAL A 112 -17.37 -12.03 -1.53
CA VAL A 112 -17.18 -11.78 -0.10
C VAL A 112 -18.03 -12.73 0.76
N GLU A 113 -19.22 -13.06 0.29
CA GLU A 113 -20.12 -14.00 0.97
C GLU A 113 -19.79 -15.47 0.69
N ASP A 114 -19.01 -15.78 -0.36
CA ASP A 114 -18.60 -17.15 -0.68
C ASP A 114 -17.62 -17.66 0.38
N VAL A 115 -17.95 -18.81 0.98
CA VAL A 115 -17.08 -19.50 1.92
C VAL A 115 -16.01 -20.22 1.12
N TRP A 116 -14.75 -20.13 1.55
CA TRP A 116 -13.65 -20.73 0.81
C TRP A 116 -13.81 -22.26 0.72
N LYS A 117 -14.11 -22.74 -0.49
CA LYS A 117 -14.47 -24.16 -0.74
C LYS A 117 -13.37 -25.17 -0.42
N LYS A 118 -12.12 -24.71 -0.25
CA LYS A 118 -10.97 -25.55 0.11
C LYS A 118 -10.61 -25.49 1.59
N GLU A 119 -11.45 -24.86 2.41
CA GLU A 119 -11.20 -24.78 3.85
C GLU A 119 -11.13 -26.17 4.48
N ASP A 120 -12.04 -27.08 4.11
CA ASP A 120 -12.05 -28.45 4.63
C ASP A 120 -10.91 -29.31 4.10
N GLU A 121 -10.56 -29.17 2.81
CA GLU A 121 -9.37 -29.82 2.22
C GLU A 121 -8.09 -29.36 2.93
N LEU A 122 -7.97 -28.06 3.22
CA LEU A 122 -6.84 -27.51 3.97
C LEU A 122 -6.80 -28.03 5.41
N LYS A 123 -7.95 -28.15 6.07
CA LYS A 123 -8.04 -28.76 7.41
C LYS A 123 -7.58 -30.22 7.38
N GLY A 124 -7.99 -30.98 6.36
CA GLY A 124 -7.55 -32.36 6.14
C GLY A 124 -6.04 -32.47 5.97
N LEU A 125 -5.45 -31.70 5.04
CA LEU A 125 -4.00 -31.69 4.80
C LEU A 125 -3.20 -31.28 6.03
N LYS A 126 -3.69 -30.32 6.83
CA LYS A 126 -3.07 -29.98 8.12
C LYS A 126 -3.11 -31.15 9.11
N GLY A 127 -4.22 -31.88 9.17
CA GLY A 127 -4.33 -33.09 9.97
C GLY A 127 -3.30 -34.15 9.56
N GLU A 128 -3.24 -34.46 8.26
CA GLU A 128 -2.26 -35.41 7.71
C GLU A 128 -0.82 -35.00 8.01
N MET A 129 -0.50 -33.71 7.93
CA MET A 129 0.82 -33.17 8.29
C MET A 129 1.14 -33.42 9.76
N THR A 130 0.24 -33.10 10.70
CA THR A 130 0.46 -33.35 12.13
C THR A 130 0.61 -34.84 12.46
N GLU A 131 -0.12 -35.71 11.74
CA GLU A 131 0.02 -37.15 11.93
C GLU A 131 1.34 -37.68 11.40
N MET A 132 1.81 -37.14 10.26
CA MET A 132 3.14 -37.43 9.72
C MET A 132 4.23 -36.95 10.68
N GLU A 133 4.13 -35.75 11.23
CA GLU A 133 5.05 -35.21 12.25
C GLU A 133 5.11 -36.14 13.47
N ARG A 134 3.95 -36.57 14.00
CA ARG A 134 3.90 -37.51 15.13
C ARG A 134 4.53 -38.87 14.79
N LYS A 135 4.31 -39.39 13.59
CA LYS A 135 4.92 -40.65 13.12
C LYS A 135 6.43 -40.51 12.99
N ILE A 136 6.92 -39.38 12.50
CA ILE A 136 8.36 -39.08 12.43
C ILE A 136 8.95 -39.03 13.84
N GLU A 137 8.37 -38.27 14.76
CA GLU A 137 8.82 -38.22 16.17
C GLU A 137 8.82 -39.61 16.83
N ALA A 138 7.75 -40.38 16.62
CA ALA A 138 7.64 -41.74 17.15
C ALA A 138 8.64 -42.71 16.49
N SER A 139 9.07 -42.48 15.25
CA SER A 139 10.14 -43.24 14.60
C SER A 139 11.53 -42.81 15.05
N LEU A 140 11.70 -41.58 15.54
CA LEU A 140 12.96 -41.04 16.05
C LEU A 140 13.21 -41.44 17.52
N LYS A 141 12.16 -41.56 18.36
CA LYS A 141 12.29 -41.99 19.78
C LYS A 141 12.95 -43.37 19.99
N PRO A 142 12.72 -44.41 19.16
CA PRO A 142 13.44 -45.69 19.23
C PRO A 142 14.92 -45.58 18.86
N ILE A 143 15.31 -44.53 18.12
CA ILE A 143 16.71 -44.30 17.73
C ILE A 143 17.48 -43.71 18.93
N GLU A 144 16.85 -42.88 19.76
CA GLU A 144 17.47 -42.39 21.01
C GLU A 144 17.76 -43.53 22.01
N GLN A 145 16.91 -44.55 22.05
CA GLN A 145 17.13 -45.74 22.90
C GLN A 145 18.22 -46.68 22.36
N ASN A 146 18.49 -46.68 21.05
CA ASN A 146 19.58 -47.48 20.46
C ASN A 146 20.92 -46.73 20.43
N VAL A 147 20.94 -45.39 20.48
CA VAL A 147 22.19 -44.64 20.71
C VAL A 147 22.67 -44.77 22.17
N GLY A 148 21.75 -45.05 23.10
CA GLY A 148 22.08 -45.32 24.51
C GLY A 148 22.69 -46.70 24.81
N ILE A 149 22.72 -47.64 23.85
CA ILE A 149 23.21 -49.02 24.07
C ILE A 149 24.62 -49.26 23.49
N MET A 150 25.17 -48.33 22.70
CA MET A 150 26.57 -48.40 22.24
C MET A 150 27.54 -47.59 23.13
N ALA A 151 27.24 -47.46 24.43
CA ALA A 151 28.07 -46.72 25.39
C ALA A 151 28.81 -47.61 26.40
N ASP A 152 29.11 -48.87 26.05
CA ASP A 152 29.91 -49.77 26.89
C ASP A 152 31.02 -50.49 26.07
N ILE A 153 31.89 -49.70 25.44
CA ILE A 153 33.22 -50.15 25.03
C ILE A 153 34.22 -49.34 25.87
N PRO A 154 35.21 -49.99 26.53
CA PRO A 154 36.07 -49.33 27.51
C PRO A 154 36.82 -48.13 26.92
N LYS A 155 36.97 -47.08 27.74
CA LYS A 155 37.90 -45.98 27.47
C LYS A 155 39.33 -46.53 27.40
N GLU A 156 39.81 -46.76 26.19
CA GLU A 156 41.24 -46.83 25.92
C GLU A 156 41.72 -45.39 25.69
N GLU A 157 42.66 -44.94 26.53
CA GLU A 157 43.33 -43.65 26.40
C GLU A 157 44.08 -43.62 25.06
N ALA A 158 43.50 -42.98 24.06
CA ALA A 158 44.18 -42.66 22.82
C ALA A 158 44.86 -41.28 22.96
N GLU A 159 46.19 -41.29 22.80
CA GLU A 159 47.05 -40.10 22.74
C GLU A 159 46.53 -39.02 21.77
N PRO A 160 46.88 -37.73 22.00
CA PRO A 160 46.42 -36.63 21.16
C PRO A 160 46.99 -36.74 19.73
N LEU A 161 46.14 -37.14 18.78
CA LEU A 161 46.47 -37.04 17.36
C LEU A 161 46.61 -35.57 16.96
N GLN A 162 47.84 -35.17 16.67
CA GLN A 162 48.20 -33.83 16.20
C GLN A 162 47.62 -33.57 14.80
N MET A 163 46.96 -32.42 14.64
CA MET A 163 46.40 -31.97 13.36
C MET A 163 47.54 -31.54 12.42
N PRO A 164 47.62 -32.04 11.17
CA PRO A 164 48.63 -31.59 10.22
C PRO A 164 48.51 -30.09 9.92
N ASP A 165 49.65 -29.37 9.97
CA ASP A 165 49.75 -27.91 9.90
C ASP A 165 49.00 -27.25 8.73
N ARG A 166 48.81 -27.98 7.63
CA ARG A 166 48.12 -27.46 6.44
C ARG A 166 46.63 -27.12 6.64
N LEU A 167 45.99 -27.64 7.68
CA LEU A 167 44.56 -27.38 7.96
C LEU A 167 44.34 -26.31 9.03
N GLN A 168 45.37 -25.89 9.75
CA GLN A 168 45.25 -24.82 10.75
C GLN A 168 45.07 -23.45 10.09
N ALA A 169 45.78 -23.20 8.98
CA ALA A 169 45.67 -21.96 8.21
C ALA A 169 44.26 -21.72 7.64
N VAL A 170 43.56 -22.79 7.24
CA VAL A 170 42.21 -22.69 6.66
C VAL A 170 41.16 -22.38 7.73
N LYS A 171 41.36 -22.88 8.96
CA LYS A 171 40.48 -22.60 10.10
C LYS A 171 40.59 -21.15 10.58
N GLU A 172 41.79 -20.58 10.56
CA GLU A 172 42.01 -19.18 10.95
C GLU A 172 41.39 -18.20 9.93
N VAL A 173 41.53 -18.48 8.63
CA VAL A 173 40.99 -17.63 7.55
C VAL A 173 39.45 -17.69 7.49
N MET A 174 38.83 -18.80 7.89
CA MET A 174 37.38 -18.99 7.84
C MET A 174 36.65 -18.57 9.13
N ARG A 175 37.36 -18.25 10.22
CA ARG A 175 36.74 -17.88 11.51
C ARG A 175 35.83 -16.64 11.42
N GLU A 176 36.12 -15.72 10.51
CA GLU A 176 35.34 -14.47 10.38
C GLU A 176 34.24 -14.50 9.30
N ARG A 177 34.07 -15.61 8.55
CA ARG A 177 33.11 -15.66 7.43
C ARG A 177 32.07 -16.77 7.49
N LEU A 178 32.03 -17.57 8.55
CA LEU A 178 31.05 -18.65 8.67
C LEU A 178 29.92 -18.30 9.65
N ILE A 179 28.91 -17.58 9.16
CA ILE A 179 27.57 -17.62 9.77
C ILE A 179 26.83 -18.81 9.14
N ILE A 180 26.72 -19.92 9.88
CA ILE A 180 25.89 -21.06 9.47
C ILE A 180 24.44 -20.70 9.76
N GLY A 181 23.79 -20.01 8.82
CA GLY A 181 22.32 -19.93 8.77
C GLY A 181 21.78 -21.18 8.08
N ARG A 182 20.93 -21.96 8.76
CA ARG A 182 20.14 -23.04 8.13
C ARG A 182 19.03 -22.42 7.26
N PRO A 183 18.95 -22.67 5.95
CA PRO A 183 17.71 -22.46 5.21
C PRO A 183 16.85 -23.74 5.30
N ALA A 184 15.59 -23.58 5.70
CA ALA A 184 14.57 -24.61 5.53
C ALA A 184 14.19 -24.70 4.05
N ALA A 185 14.12 -25.92 3.53
CA ALA A 185 13.94 -26.24 2.12
C ALA A 185 12.51 -25.94 1.62
N GLY A 186 12.41 -25.57 0.32
CA GLY A 186 11.23 -25.85 -0.52
C GLY A 186 10.59 -24.67 -1.27
N VAL A 187 11.21 -24.18 -2.35
CA VAL A 187 10.51 -23.43 -3.42
C VAL A 187 10.79 -24.09 -4.78
N SER A 188 9.72 -24.31 -5.54
CA SER A 188 9.63 -25.08 -6.78
C SER A 188 10.39 -24.50 -7.97
N GLU A 189 10.94 -25.40 -8.79
CA GLU A 189 11.59 -25.12 -10.08
C GLU A 189 10.61 -24.53 -11.11
N ARG A 190 10.98 -23.39 -11.71
CA ARG A 190 10.39 -22.91 -12.97
C ARG A 190 11.26 -23.38 -14.13
N LYS A 191 10.70 -24.22 -15.02
CA LYS A 191 11.31 -24.56 -16.31
C LYS A 191 11.22 -23.36 -17.27
N GLY A 192 12.34 -23.01 -17.88
CA GLY A 192 12.48 -21.92 -18.84
C GLY A 192 11.89 -22.25 -20.21
N ILE A 193 11.36 -21.21 -20.87
CA ILE A 193 11.07 -21.17 -22.30
C ILE A 193 12.32 -20.63 -23.00
N LYS A 194 12.76 -21.30 -24.07
CA LYS A 194 13.83 -20.83 -24.96
C LYS A 194 13.22 -20.46 -26.33
N ILE A 195 13.48 -19.19 -26.68
CA ILE A 195 13.53 -18.49 -27.99
C ILE A 195 12.30 -18.61 -28.89
#